data_AF-A0A2G1W6S1-F1
#
_entry.id   AF-A0A2G1W6S1-F1
#
_cell.length_a   1.000
_cell.length_b   1.000
_cell.length_c   1.000
_cell.angle_alpha   90.00
_cell.angle_beta   90.00
_cell.angle_gamma   90.00
#
_symmetry.space_group_name_H-M   'P 1'
#
loop_
_entity.id
_entity.type
_entity.pdbx_description
1 polymer ?
#
loop_
_entity_poly.entity_id
_entity_poly.type
_entity_poly.pdbx_seq_one_letter_code
_entity_poly.pdbx_strand_id
1 'polypeptide(L)'
;MRLYANIRGREQALTKREIDQKKAIMIVIEHLGDIPAGTKCSAVLFDAERIRREKEFHARLYSENGVHDREVLEAMVAANVPDEPYWLVSLKTSDGALGDVTQLHRVDDRTGKVIPEPA
;
A
#
# COMPACT_ATOMS: atom_id res chain seq x y z
N MET A 1 28.61 0.13 -25.04
CA MET A 1 28.20 -1.08 -24.27
C MET A 1 27.52 -0.78 -22.92
N ARG A 2 27.87 0.31 -22.19
CA ARG A 2 27.26 0.67 -20.89
C ARG A 2 25.76 1.03 -20.91
N LEU A 3 25.27 1.68 -21.96
CA LEU A 3 23.85 2.07 -22.08
C LEU A 3 22.89 0.87 -22.14
N TYR A 4 23.25 -0.17 -22.89
CA TYR A 4 22.40 -1.37 -23.07
C TYR A 4 22.27 -2.24 -21.81
N ALA A 5 23.29 -2.27 -20.96
CA ALA A 5 23.23 -2.97 -19.67
C ALA A 5 22.29 -2.26 -18.68
N ASN A 6 22.27 -0.92 -18.71
CA ASN A 6 21.42 -0.10 -17.85
C ASN A 6 19.93 -0.21 -18.23
N ILE A 7 19.63 -0.29 -19.54
CA ILE A 7 18.27 -0.50 -20.05
C ILE A 7 17.75 -1.88 -19.63
N ARG A 8 18.51 -2.96 -19.86
CA ARG A 8 18.12 -4.32 -19.44
C ARG A 8 17.91 -4.45 -17.95
N GLY A 9 18.76 -3.82 -17.12
CA GLY A 9 18.59 -3.82 -15.67
C GLY A 9 17.30 -3.13 -15.22
N ARG A 10 16.93 -2.01 -15.86
CA ARG A 10 15.66 -1.31 -15.60
C ARG A 10 14.45 -2.13 -16.04
N GLU A 11 14.48 -2.74 -17.22
CA GLU A 11 13.38 -3.58 -17.71
C GLU A 11 13.13 -4.76 -16.77
N GLN A 12 14.17 -5.47 -16.35
CA GLN A 12 14.06 -6.58 -15.40
C GLN A 12 13.50 -6.12 -14.04
N ALA A 13 13.91 -4.93 -13.56
CA ALA A 13 13.38 -4.37 -12.33
C ALA A 13 11.89 -4.00 -12.44
N LEU A 14 11.46 -3.47 -13.58
CA LEU A 14 10.05 -3.19 -13.86
C LEU A 14 9.23 -4.48 -13.89
N THR A 15 9.69 -5.50 -14.62
CA THR A 15 9.02 -6.81 -14.65
C THR A 15 8.92 -7.46 -13.28
N LYS A 16 9.99 -7.37 -12.48
CA LYS A 16 9.96 -7.85 -11.08
C LYS A 16 8.89 -7.12 -10.28
N ARG A 17 8.82 -5.78 -10.39
CA ARG A 17 7.84 -4.96 -9.66
C ARG A 17 6.41 -5.26 -10.08
N GLU A 18 6.16 -5.54 -11.35
CA GLU A 18 4.85 -5.98 -11.85
C GLU A 18 4.46 -7.36 -11.31
N ILE A 19 5.41 -8.29 -11.21
CA ILE A 19 5.20 -9.60 -10.60
C ILE A 19 4.86 -9.45 -9.11
N ASP A 20 5.63 -8.64 -8.38
CA ASP A 20 5.44 -8.43 -6.95
C ASP A 20 4.11 -7.70 -6.67
N GLN A 21 3.72 -6.75 -7.53
CA GLN A 21 2.39 -6.13 -7.50
C GLN A 21 1.26 -7.15 -7.63
N LYS A 22 1.35 -8.06 -8.62
CA LYS A 22 0.36 -9.13 -8.82
C LYS A 22 0.32 -10.10 -7.64
N LYS A 23 1.47 -10.43 -7.05
CA LYS A 23 1.53 -11.28 -5.84
C LYS A 23 0.82 -10.63 -4.66
N ALA A 24 1.06 -9.34 -4.41
CA ALA A 24 0.38 -8.62 -3.33
C ALA A 24 -1.15 -8.65 -3.50
N ILE A 25 -1.64 -8.48 -4.73
CA ILE A 25 -3.07 -8.62 -5.04
C ILE A 25 -3.56 -10.04 -4.73
N MET A 26 -2.86 -11.07 -5.22
CA MET A 26 -3.25 -12.48 -4.99
C MET A 26 -3.30 -12.83 -3.51
N ILE A 27 -2.35 -12.36 -2.70
CA ILE A 27 -2.34 -12.56 -1.25
C ILE A 27 -3.62 -12.01 -0.61
N VAL A 28 -4.07 -10.82 -1.02
CA VAL A 28 -5.32 -10.24 -0.49
C VAL A 28 -6.54 -11.02 -0.96
N ILE A 29 -6.56 -11.46 -2.23
CA ILE A 29 -7.64 -12.31 -2.75
C ILE A 29 -7.75 -13.60 -1.94
N GLU A 30 -6.63 -14.30 -1.73
CA GLU A 30 -6.58 -15.54 -0.94
C GLU A 30 -6.98 -15.31 0.53
N HIS A 31 -6.58 -14.18 1.11
CA HIS A 31 -6.92 -13.83 2.49
C HIS A 31 -8.43 -13.60 2.69
N LEU A 32 -9.10 -12.97 1.72
CA LEU A 32 -10.54 -12.70 1.77
C LEU A 32 -11.39 -13.90 1.30
N GLY A 33 -10.81 -14.78 0.49
CA GLY A 33 -11.46 -15.97 -0.05
C GLY A 33 -12.37 -15.66 -1.24
N ASP A 34 -13.55 -15.08 -0.97
CA ASP A 34 -14.58 -14.87 -1.99
C ASP A 34 -14.63 -13.40 -2.43
N ILE A 35 -13.93 -13.09 -3.53
CA ILE A 35 -14.04 -11.80 -4.20
C ILE A 35 -14.94 -11.92 -5.42
N PRO A 36 -15.98 -11.07 -5.56
CA PRO A 36 -16.87 -11.10 -6.71
C PRO A 36 -16.13 -10.96 -8.04
N ALA A 37 -16.57 -11.71 -9.05
CA ALA A 37 -16.09 -11.54 -10.41
C ALA A 37 -16.34 -10.11 -10.90
N GLY A 38 -15.38 -9.55 -11.64
CA GLY A 38 -15.45 -8.16 -12.10
C GLY A 38 -14.93 -7.11 -11.10
N THR A 39 -14.50 -7.53 -9.90
CA THR A 39 -13.78 -6.65 -8.96
C THR A 39 -12.49 -6.15 -9.60
N LYS A 40 -12.28 -4.83 -9.57
CA LYS A 40 -11.03 -4.22 -10.04
C LYS A 40 -10.02 -4.21 -8.91
N CYS A 41 -8.85 -4.78 -9.17
CA CYS A 41 -7.76 -4.85 -8.20
C CYS A 41 -6.59 -3.97 -8.66
N SER A 42 -6.00 -3.24 -7.74
CA SER A 42 -4.73 -2.53 -7.99
C SER A 42 -3.85 -2.62 -6.75
N ALA A 43 -2.53 -2.52 -6.92
CA ALA A 43 -1.62 -2.46 -5.78
C ALA A 43 -0.52 -1.45 -6.02
N VAL A 44 -0.14 -0.74 -4.96
CA VAL A 44 0.86 0.32 -5.01
C VAL A 44 1.85 0.12 -3.88
N LEU A 45 3.14 0.05 -4.23
CA LEU A 45 4.21 -0.05 -3.24
C LEU A 45 4.40 1.28 -2.50
N PHE A 46 4.34 1.21 -1.18
CA PHE A 46 4.84 2.20 -0.25
C PHE A 46 6.25 1.80 0.15
N ASP A 47 7.22 2.32 -0.61
CA ASP A 47 8.64 2.20 -0.28
C ASP A 47 9.03 3.18 0.84
N ALA A 48 10.27 3.08 1.32
CA ALA A 48 10.76 3.88 2.43
C ALA A 48 10.61 5.41 2.20
N GLU A 49 10.86 5.88 0.97
CA GLU A 49 10.70 7.30 0.65
C GLU A 49 9.24 7.73 0.67
N ARG A 50 8.34 6.89 0.13
CA ARG A 50 6.91 7.18 0.17
C ARG A 50 6.37 7.14 1.61
N ILE A 51 6.80 6.17 2.41
CA ILE A 51 6.45 6.06 3.84
C ILE A 51 6.88 7.33 4.59
N ARG A 52 8.11 7.80 4.37
CA ARG A 52 8.59 9.03 5.00
C ARG A 52 7.68 10.22 4.69
N ARG A 53 7.31 10.41 3.41
CA ARG A 53 6.40 11.49 3.00
C ARG A 53 5.00 11.33 3.58
N GLU A 54 4.50 10.10 3.65
CA GLU A 54 3.18 9.81 4.22
C GLU A 54 3.12 10.13 5.71
N LYS A 55 4.19 9.81 6.46
CA LYS A 55 4.34 10.17 7.87
C LYS A 55 4.42 11.68 8.06
N GLU A 56 5.18 12.38 7.22
CA GLU A 56 5.25 13.85 7.26
C GLU A 56 3.87 14.48 6.99
N PHE A 57 3.12 13.93 6.04
CA PHE A 57 1.75 14.37 5.76
C PHE A 57 0.82 14.17 6.96
N HIS A 58 0.83 12.99 7.59
CA HIS A 58 0.01 12.70 8.77
C HIS A 58 0.41 13.58 9.97
N ALA A 59 1.73 13.75 10.21
CA ALA A 59 2.22 14.61 11.27
C ALA A 59 1.74 16.05 11.12
N ARG A 60 1.75 16.58 9.88
CA ARG A 60 1.20 17.90 9.57
C ARG A 60 -0.30 17.96 9.78
N LEU A 61 -1.04 16.97 9.26
CA LEU A 61 -2.50 16.92 9.40
C LEU A 61 -2.95 16.94 10.86
N TYR A 62 -2.32 16.12 11.72
CA TYR A 62 -2.65 16.09 13.14
C TYR A 62 -2.24 17.35 13.88
N SER A 63 -1.08 17.93 13.52
CA SER A 63 -0.64 19.21 14.08
C SER A 63 -1.60 20.34 13.72
N GLU A 64 -2.08 20.40 12.47
CA GLU A 64 -3.08 21.37 12.01
C GLU A 64 -4.43 21.19 12.73
N ASN A 65 -4.74 19.97 13.19
CA ASN A 65 -5.94 19.64 13.97
C ASN A 65 -5.76 19.76 15.50
N GLY A 66 -4.66 20.37 15.97
CA GLY A 66 -4.45 20.71 17.38
C GLY A 66 -3.67 19.69 18.21
N VAL A 67 -3.13 18.63 17.60
CA VAL A 67 -2.24 17.68 18.28
C VAL A 67 -0.81 18.22 18.25
N HIS A 68 -0.36 18.79 19.37
CA HIS A 68 0.97 19.42 19.46
C HIS A 68 1.94 18.68 20.38
N ASP A 69 1.44 17.75 21.20
CA ASP A 69 2.31 16.88 21.98
C ASP A 69 3.05 15.92 21.03
N ARG A 70 4.39 15.90 21.12
CA ARG A 70 5.23 15.14 20.19
C ARG A 70 5.02 13.64 20.33
N GLU A 71 4.92 13.13 21.55
CA GLU A 71 4.77 11.69 21.78
C GLU A 71 3.40 11.20 21.30
N VAL A 72 2.35 12.00 21.54
CA VAL A 72 1.02 11.73 21.01
C VAL A 72 1.02 11.77 19.48
N LEU A 73 1.67 12.78 18.88
CA LEU A 73 1.76 12.91 17.43
C LEU A 73 2.46 11.71 16.78
N GLU A 74 3.62 11.32 17.32
CA GLU A 74 4.38 10.17 16.83
C GLU A 74 3.58 8.86 16.96
N ALA A 75 2.88 8.66 18.07
CA ALA A 75 2.03 7.49 18.28
C ALA A 75 0.85 7.47 17.29
N MET A 76 0.19 8.60 17.05
CA MET A 76 -0.90 8.71 16.09
C MET A 76 -0.43 8.43 14.66
N VAL A 77 0.73 8.95 14.27
CA VAL A 77 1.33 8.67 12.95
C VAL A 77 1.66 7.18 12.83
N ALA A 78 2.33 6.59 13.82
CA ALA A 78 2.72 5.18 13.81
C ALA A 78 1.52 4.22 13.78
N ALA A 79 0.40 4.59 14.40
CA ALA A 79 -0.84 3.83 14.32
C ALA A 79 -1.43 3.81 12.91
N ASN A 80 -1.22 4.87 12.11
CA ASN A 80 -1.84 5.02 10.79
C ASN A 80 -0.91 4.64 9.63
N VAL A 81 0.40 4.83 9.78
CA VAL A 81 1.40 4.60 8.73
C VAL A 81 2.46 3.59 9.22
N PRO A 82 2.50 2.37 8.65
CA PRO A 82 3.53 1.39 8.98
C PRO A 82 4.95 1.92 8.74
N ASP A 83 5.89 1.50 9.59
CA ASP A 83 7.30 1.88 9.47
C ASP A 83 8.01 1.19 8.29
N GLU A 84 7.51 0.02 7.91
CA GLU A 84 8.17 -0.92 7.03
C GLU A 84 7.49 -0.95 5.65
N PRO A 85 8.23 -1.18 4.55
CA PRO A 85 7.65 -1.21 3.21
C PRO A 85 6.47 -2.17 3.07
N TYR A 86 5.41 -1.70 2.41
CA TYR A 86 4.19 -2.48 2.21
C TYR A 86 3.54 -2.17 0.86
N TRP A 87 2.75 -3.10 0.36
CA TRP A 87 1.84 -2.90 -0.75
C TRP A 87 0.48 -2.47 -0.23
N LEU A 88 -0.03 -1.35 -0.73
CA LEU A 88 -1.42 -0.93 -0.55
C LEU A 88 -2.23 -1.49 -1.71
N VAL A 89 -3.04 -2.50 -1.45
CA VAL A 89 -3.94 -3.16 -2.39
C VAL A 89 -5.31 -2.52 -2.29
N SER A 90 -5.87 -2.08 -3.41
CA SER A 90 -7.27 -1.66 -3.49
C SER A 90 -8.10 -2.70 -4.23
N LEU A 91 -9.27 -2.99 -3.67
CA LEU A 91 -10.32 -3.78 -4.30
C LEU A 91 -11.53 -2.88 -4.50
N LYS A 92 -11.93 -2.70 -5.76
CA LYS A 92 -13.05 -1.86 -6.13
C LYS A 92 -14.16 -2.72 -6.72
N THR A 93 -15.24 -2.89 -5.96
CA THR A 93 -16.45 -3.58 -6.41
C THR A 93 -17.41 -2.54 -6.99
N SER A 94 -17.79 -2.70 -8.25
CA SER A 94 -18.87 -1.91 -8.84
C SER A 94 -20.17 -2.71 -8.69
N ASP A 95 -20.93 -2.44 -7.64
CA ASP A 95 -22.29 -2.94 -7.54
C ASP A 95 -23.23 -1.88 -8.12
N GLY A 96 -23.89 -2.20 -9.24
CA GLY A 96 -24.64 -1.26 -10.07
C GLY A 96 -25.80 -0.55 -9.38
N ALA A 97 -26.10 -0.90 -8.12
CA ALA A 97 -27.17 -0.32 -7.31
C ALA A 97 -26.70 0.56 -6.13
N LEU A 98 -25.46 0.40 -5.62
CA LEU A 98 -25.01 1.00 -4.34
C LEU A 98 -23.76 1.88 -4.43
N GLY A 99 -23.25 2.11 -5.64
CA GLY A 99 -22.04 2.90 -5.85
C GLY A 99 -20.76 2.07 -5.67
N ASP A 100 -19.65 2.64 -6.12
CA ASP A 100 -18.37 1.96 -6.09
C ASP A 100 -17.81 1.88 -4.66
N VAL A 101 -17.76 0.68 -4.08
CA VAL A 101 -17.09 0.44 -2.79
C VAL A 101 -15.61 0.15 -3.05
N THR A 102 -14.72 0.90 -2.40
CA THR A 102 -13.27 0.65 -2.45
C THR A 102 -12.79 0.19 -1.08
N GLN A 103 -12.29 -1.04 -1.01
CA GLN A 103 -11.63 -1.61 0.16
C GLN A 103 -10.13 -1.52 -0.02
N LEU A 104 -9.41 -1.17 1.06
CA LEU A 104 -7.96 -1.07 1.08
C LEU A 104 -7.40 -2.14 2.00
N HIS A 105 -6.31 -2.76 1.57
CA HIS A 105 -5.60 -3.79 2.34
C HIS A 105 -4.11 -3.52 2.25
N ARG A 106 -3.39 -3.80 3.33
CA ARG A 106 -1.93 -3.63 3.40
C ARG A 106 -1.28 -5.01 3.42
N VAL A 107 -0.23 -5.20 2.63
CA VAL A 107 0.58 -6.42 2.60
C VAL A 107 2.04 -6.05 2.85
N ASP A 108 2.67 -6.60 3.88
CA ASP A 108 4.10 -6.37 4.15
C ASP A 108 4.94 -6.90 2.98
N ASP A 109 5.79 -6.03 2.40
CA ASP A 109 6.56 -6.31 1.18
C ASP A 109 7.62 -7.40 1.40
N ARG A 110 8.08 -7.60 2.64
CA ARG A 110 9.17 -8.51 2.99
C ARG A 110 8.66 -9.92 3.29
N THR A 111 7.47 -10.00 3.88
CA THR A 111 6.90 -11.24 4.41
C THR A 111 5.71 -11.74 3.60
N GLY A 112 5.08 -10.89 2.79
CA GLY A 112 3.86 -11.24 2.06
C GLY A 112 2.65 -11.49 2.97
N LYS A 113 2.67 -10.94 4.19
CA LYS A 113 1.55 -11.08 5.14
C LYS A 113 0.64 -9.87 5.09
N VAL A 114 -0.67 -10.09 5.22
CA VAL A 114 -1.64 -9.01 5.37
C VAL A 114 -1.41 -8.33 6.73
N ILE A 115 -1.25 -7.01 6.70
CA ILE A 115 -1.14 -6.16 7.88
C ILE A 115 -2.56 -5.78 8.30
N PRO A 116 -2.99 -6.10 9.53
CA PRO A 116 -4.32 -5.72 10.00
C PRO A 116 -4.46 -4.21 10.05
N GLU A 117 -5.65 -3.70 9.74
CA GLU A 117 -5.95 -2.29 9.97
C GLU A 117 -6.01 -2.02 11.49
N PRO A 118 -5.55 -0.83 11.94
CA PRO A 118 -5.79 -0.40 13.31
C PRO A 118 -7.31 -0.33 13.58
N ALA A 119 -7.72 -0.81 14.75
CA ALA A 119 -9.13 -0.87 15.19
C ALA A 119 -9.68 0.50 15.63
#